data_AF-A0A9X2IUE1-F1
#
_entry.id   AF-A0A9X2IUE1-F1
#
_cell.length_a   1.000
_cell.length_b   1.000
_cell.length_c   1.000
_cell.angle_alpha   90.00
_cell.angle_beta   90.00
_cell.angle_gamma   90.00
#
_symmetry.space_group_name_H-M   'P 1'
#
loop_
_entity.id
_entity.type
_entity.pdbx_description
1 polymer ?
#
loop_
_entity_poly.entity_id
_entity_poly.type
_entity_poly.pdbx_seq_one_letter_code
_entity_poly.pdbx_strand_id
1 'polypeptide(L)'
;MLMHQGLGLDRFNSLPRGRAVHALYECCCAVTWAEKIADGRPYPTREALFAAVDAELRALSPADLERVFDSFVHDHVSARTVPELARVMHDHIDRMLGPAEGYPEY
;
A
#
# COMPACT_ATOMS: atom_id res chain seq x y z
N MET A 1 5.24 13.40 -3.81
CA MET A 1 4.66 13.51 -5.17
C MET A 1 4.47 12.07 -5.65
N LEU A 2 3.29 11.47 -5.38
CA LEU A 2 3.03 10.08 -5.76
C LEU A 2 2.99 9.99 -7.28
N MET A 3 3.92 9.26 -7.88
CA MET A 3 4.06 9.15 -9.35
C MET A 3 3.01 8.21 -9.98
N HIS A 4 2.19 7.56 -9.14
CA HIS A 4 1.22 6.55 -9.54
C HIS A 4 -0.17 6.78 -8.93
N GLN A 5 -0.73 7.98 -9.11
CA GLN A 5 -2.14 8.21 -8.75
C GLN A 5 -3.07 7.72 -9.87
N GLY A 6 -4.16 7.03 -9.53
CA GLY A 6 -5.17 6.63 -10.50
C GLY A 6 -4.84 5.40 -11.34
N LEU A 7 -3.98 4.50 -10.84
CA LEU A 7 -3.59 3.30 -11.59
C LEU A 7 -4.79 2.37 -11.88
N GLY A 8 -5.72 2.21 -10.95
CA GLY A 8 -6.72 1.15 -10.95
C GLY A 8 -6.13 -0.22 -10.55
N LEU A 9 -7.00 -1.11 -10.04
CA LEU A 9 -6.60 -2.43 -9.55
C LEU A 9 -6.10 -3.34 -10.69
N ASP A 10 -6.76 -3.32 -11.84
CA ASP A 10 -6.38 -4.16 -13.00
C ASP A 10 -5.00 -3.79 -13.55
N ARG A 11 -4.71 -2.48 -13.62
CA ARG A 11 -3.39 -2.00 -14.04
C ARG A 11 -2.34 -2.37 -13.00
N PHE A 12 -2.65 -2.21 -11.72
CA PHE A 12 -1.76 -2.63 -10.64
C PHE A 12 -1.43 -4.13 -10.71
N ASN A 13 -2.43 -4.99 -10.96
CA ASN A 13 -2.22 -6.42 -11.17
C ASN A 13 -1.33 -6.74 -12.37
N SER A 14 -1.39 -5.91 -13.42
CA SER A 14 -0.63 -6.10 -14.67
C SER A 14 0.75 -5.44 -14.68
N LEU A 15 1.10 -4.62 -13.67
CA LEU A 15 2.39 -3.92 -13.63
C LEU A 15 3.57 -4.91 -13.53
N PRO A 16 4.73 -4.60 -14.16
CA PRO A 16 5.97 -5.31 -13.88
C PRO A 16 6.29 -5.25 -12.38
N ARG A 17 6.83 -6.34 -11.81
CA ARG A 17 7.14 -6.45 -10.37
C ARG A 17 7.82 -5.20 -9.82
N GLY A 18 8.91 -4.74 -10.45
CA GLY A 18 9.64 -3.55 -9.99
C GLY A 18 8.80 -2.27 -9.93
N ARG A 19 7.83 -2.10 -10.84
CA ARG A 19 6.92 -0.95 -10.84
C ARG A 19 5.86 -1.07 -9.74
N ALA A 20 5.34 -2.27 -9.50
CA ALA A 20 4.41 -2.52 -8.41
C ALA A 20 5.06 -2.33 -7.03
N VAL A 21 6.29 -2.84 -6.85
CA VAL A 21 7.08 -2.62 -5.64
C VAL A 21 7.35 -1.14 -5.43
N HIS A 22 7.73 -0.40 -6.47
CA HIS A 22 7.96 1.04 -6.36
C HIS A 22 6.69 1.80 -5.94
N ALA A 23 5.55 1.49 -6.55
CA ALA A 23 4.27 2.13 -6.23
C ALA A 23 3.88 1.89 -4.75
N LEU A 24 4.05 0.64 -4.26
CA LEU A 24 3.80 0.29 -2.87
C LEU A 24 4.83 0.90 -1.91
N TYR A 25 6.09 1.00 -2.32
CA TYR A 25 7.15 1.63 -1.53
C TYR A 25 6.87 3.11 -1.31
N GLU A 26 6.34 3.82 -2.31
CA GLU A 26 5.89 5.22 -2.16
C GLU A 26 4.80 5.39 -1.08
N CYS A 27 4.07 4.33 -0.71
CA CYS A 27 3.00 4.39 0.28
C CYS A 27 3.46 4.20 1.73
N CYS A 28 4.54 3.42 1.97
CA CYS A 28 4.91 2.92 3.31
C CYS A 28 6.42 2.91 3.58
N CYS A 29 7.26 3.25 2.60
CA CYS A 29 8.73 3.27 2.70
C CYS A 29 9.35 1.93 3.20
N ALA A 30 8.60 0.82 3.13
CA ALA A 30 9.01 -0.50 3.59
C ALA A 30 9.16 -1.46 2.40
N VAL A 31 10.41 -1.68 1.97
CA VAL A 31 10.70 -2.47 0.76
C VAL A 31 10.25 -3.93 0.89
N THR A 32 10.60 -4.60 1.98
CA THR A 32 10.25 -6.02 2.21
C THR A 32 8.74 -6.24 2.23
N TRP A 33 7.99 -5.31 2.81
CA TRP A 33 6.53 -5.34 2.80
C TRP A 33 5.98 -5.11 1.39
N ALA A 34 6.49 -4.11 0.66
CA ALA A 34 6.08 -3.81 -0.71
C ALA A 34 6.35 -4.97 -1.68
N GLU A 35 7.47 -5.69 -1.51
CA GLU A 35 7.78 -6.88 -2.29
C GLU A 35 6.77 -8.00 -2.09
N LYS A 36 6.42 -8.32 -0.84
CA LYS A 36 5.46 -9.38 -0.54
C LYS A 36 4.08 -9.10 -1.12
N ILE A 37 3.60 -7.87 -1.00
CA ILE A 37 2.30 -7.48 -1.60
C ILE A 37 2.39 -7.47 -3.13
N ALA A 38 3.49 -7.02 -3.72
CA ALA A 38 3.67 -7.08 -5.18
C ALA A 38 3.73 -8.53 -5.70
N ASP A 39 4.30 -9.46 -4.92
CA ASP A 39 4.44 -10.87 -5.25
C ASP A 39 3.15 -11.67 -4.99
N GLY A 40 2.22 -11.14 -4.18
CA GLY A 40 0.90 -11.72 -3.94
C GLY A 40 -0.15 -11.45 -5.04
N ARG A 41 0.20 -10.67 -6.07
CA ARG A 41 -0.68 -10.40 -7.22
C ARG A 41 -0.88 -11.67 -8.07
N PRO A 42 -2.02 -11.82 -8.76
CA PRO A 42 -3.11 -10.84 -8.89
C PRO A 42 -4.12 -10.87 -7.73
N TYR A 43 -4.62 -9.69 -7.35
CA TYR A 43 -5.70 -9.56 -6.37
C TYR A 43 -7.05 -9.42 -7.08
N PRO A 44 -8.07 -10.22 -6.73
CA PRO A 44 -9.36 -10.20 -7.41
C PRO A 44 -10.20 -8.97 -7.09
N THR A 45 -10.02 -8.36 -5.91
CA THR A 45 -10.75 -7.15 -5.49
C THR A 45 -9.87 -6.25 -4.63
N ARG A 46 -10.31 -4.99 -4.40
CA ARG A 46 -9.59 -4.06 -3.51
C ARG A 46 -9.57 -4.58 -2.07
N GLU A 47 -10.67 -5.19 -1.63
CA GLU A 47 -10.78 -5.81 -0.31
C GLU A 47 -9.78 -6.96 -0.16
N ALA A 48 -9.52 -7.75 -1.21
CA ALA A 48 -8.51 -8.80 -1.18
C ALA A 48 -7.08 -8.22 -1.05
N LEU A 49 -6.80 -7.10 -1.71
CA LEU A 49 -5.53 -6.38 -1.55
C LEU A 49 -5.39 -5.83 -0.13
N PHE A 50 -6.41 -5.16 0.40
CA PHE A 50 -6.41 -4.63 1.77
C PHE A 50 -6.27 -5.74 2.81
N ALA A 51 -6.93 -6.89 2.62
CA ALA A 51 -6.75 -8.04 3.49
C ALA A 51 -5.31 -8.58 3.49
N ALA A 52 -4.63 -8.57 2.34
CA ALA A 52 -3.22 -8.95 2.25
C ALA A 52 -2.30 -7.94 2.93
N VAL A 53 -2.56 -6.63 2.75
CA VAL A 53 -1.87 -5.53 3.44
C VAL A 53 -1.96 -5.70 4.95
N ASP A 54 -3.17 -5.91 5.46
CA ASP A 54 -3.46 -6.14 6.87
C ASP A 54 -2.77 -7.38 7.42
N ALA A 55 -2.74 -8.48 6.65
CA ALA A 55 -2.09 -9.71 7.05
C ALA A 55 -0.57 -9.51 7.18
N GLU A 56 0.06 -8.83 6.21
CA GLU A 56 1.49 -8.55 6.26
C GLU A 56 1.84 -7.57 7.38
N LEU A 57 1.01 -6.56 7.63
CA LEU A 57 1.19 -5.65 8.77
C LEU A 57 1.14 -6.37 10.10
N ARG A 58 0.21 -7.32 10.28
CA ARG A 58 0.14 -8.16 11.49
C ARG A 58 1.32 -9.11 11.62
N ALA A 59 1.97 -9.48 10.52
CA ALA A 59 3.14 -10.35 10.51
C ALA A 59 4.47 -9.61 10.77
N LEU A 60 4.46 -8.27 10.77
CA LEU A 60 5.65 -7.48 11.06
C LEU A 60 6.08 -7.62 12.53
N SER A 61 7.40 -7.62 12.75
CA SER A 61 7.94 -7.55 14.10
C SER A 61 7.68 -6.17 14.73
N PRO A 62 7.68 -6.03 16.07
CA PRO A 62 7.54 -4.74 16.73
C PRO A 62 8.57 -3.69 16.25
N ALA A 63 9.81 -4.12 16.01
CA ALA A 63 10.87 -3.24 15.53
C ALA A 63 10.65 -2.79 14.07
N ASP A 64 10.04 -3.63 13.24
CA ASP A 64 9.65 -3.23 11.89
C ASP A 64 8.46 -2.27 11.93
N LEU A 65 7.46 -2.53 12.78
CA LEU A 65 6.32 -1.64 12.99
C LEU A 65 6.78 -0.24 13.44
N GLU A 66 7.76 -0.15 14.36
CA GLU A 66 8.34 1.14 14.76
C GLU A 66 8.97 1.89 13.58
N ARG A 67 9.77 1.20 12.76
CA ARG A 67 10.36 1.79 11.55
C ARG A 67 9.30 2.27 10.57
N VAL A 68 8.22 1.50 10.42
CA VAL A 68 7.09 1.91 9.59
C VAL A 68 6.45 3.17 10.17
N PHE A 69 6.12 3.21 11.47
CA PHE A 69 5.57 4.42 12.10
C PHE A 69 6.46 5.65 11.96
N ASP A 70 7.79 5.49 12.04
CA ASP A 70 8.72 6.59 11.86
C ASP A 70 8.74 7.12 10.43
N SER A 71 8.43 6.28 9.44
CA SER A 71 8.26 6.73 8.05
C SER A 71 7.00 7.57 7.84
N PHE A 72 5.98 7.38 8.70
CA PHE A 72 4.71 8.12 8.72
C PHE A 72 4.75 9.38 9.59
N VAL A 73 5.93 9.95 9.88
CA VAL A 73 6.07 11.11 10.80
C VAL A 73 5.26 12.34 10.38
N HIS A 74 4.89 12.43 9.10
CA HIS A 74 4.07 13.52 8.53
C HIS A 74 2.58 13.18 8.43
N ASP A 75 2.20 11.93 8.68
CA ASP A 75 0.82 11.47 8.66
C ASP A 75 0.19 11.56 10.05
N HIS A 76 -1.09 11.90 10.09
CA HIS A 76 -1.82 11.96 11.35
C HIS A 76 -2.19 10.55 11.82
N VAL A 77 -1.23 9.90 12.47
CA VAL A 77 -1.45 8.61 13.15
C VAL A 77 -1.97 8.91 14.56
N SER A 78 -3.26 8.69 14.80
CA SER A 78 -3.91 8.97 16.09
C SER A 78 -3.37 8.12 17.25
N ALA A 79 -2.85 6.93 16.95
CA ALA A 79 -2.22 6.03 17.91
C ALA A 79 -1.21 5.10 17.21
N ARG A 80 -0.08 4.76 17.85
CA ARG A 80 0.90 3.80 17.32
C ARG A 80 0.42 2.36 17.48
N THR A 81 -0.69 2.01 16.82
CA THR A 81 -1.30 0.68 16.85
C THR A 81 -1.44 0.12 15.43
N VAL A 82 -1.40 -1.21 15.29
CA VAL A 82 -1.52 -1.89 13.99
C VAL A 82 -2.82 -1.52 13.24
N PRO A 83 -4.00 -1.45 13.88
CA PRO A 83 -5.22 -1.04 13.18
C PRO A 83 -5.16 0.38 12.62
N GLU A 84 -4.48 1.29 13.32
CA GLU A 84 -4.39 2.68 12.89
C GLU A 84 -3.38 2.84 11.75
N LEU A 85 -2.28 2.09 11.81
CA LEU A 85 -1.35 1.96 10.69
C LEU A 85 -2.02 1.38 9.44
N ALA A 86 -2.82 0.31 9.60
CA ALA A 86 -3.59 -0.29 8.52
C ALA A 86 -4.53 0.73 7.86
N ARG A 87 -5.24 1.54 8.66
CA ARG A 87 -6.11 2.61 8.15
C ARG A 87 -5.34 3.61 7.28
N VAL A 88 -4.19 4.11 7.76
CA VAL A 88 -3.36 5.06 7.00
C VAL A 88 -2.82 4.42 5.71
N MET A 89 -2.41 3.15 5.77
CA MET A 89 -1.94 2.43 4.59
C MET A 89 -3.05 2.19 3.57
N HIS A 90 -4.27 1.88 4.02
CA HIS A 90 -5.42 1.77 3.14
C HIS A 90 -5.71 3.09 2.44
N ASP A 91 -5.66 4.23 3.15
CA ASP A 91 -5.85 5.55 2.56
C ASP A 91 -4.77 5.86 1.49
N HIS A 92 -3.51 5.47 1.73
CA HIS A 92 -2.42 5.66 0.76
C HIS A 92 -2.59 4.78 -0.48
N ILE A 93 -2.92 3.51 -0.29
CA ILE A 93 -3.14 2.56 -1.39
C ILE A 93 -4.38 2.96 -2.19
N ASP A 94 -5.45 3.40 -1.54
CA ASP A 94 -6.66 3.83 -2.24
C ASP A 94 -6.39 5.09 -3.09
N ARG A 95 -5.61 6.05 -2.57
CA ARG A 95 -5.14 7.21 -3.36
C ARG A 95 -4.23 6.82 -4.54
N MET A 96 -3.35 5.83 -4.34
CA MET A 96 -2.50 5.29 -5.40
C MET A 96 -3.35 4.61 -6.50
N LEU A 97 -4.31 3.77 -6.10
CA LEU A 97 -5.23 3.14 -7.06
C LEU A 97 -6.15 4.17 -7.73
N GLY A 98 -6.54 5.22 -7.01
CA GLY A 98 -7.52 6.22 -7.45
C GLY A 98 -8.94 5.65 -7.61
N PRO A 99 -9.83 6.32 -8.35
CA PRO A 99 -11.21 5.86 -8.54
C PRO A 99 -11.27 4.49 -9.24
N ALA A 100 -12.34 3.73 -9.02
CA ALA A 100 -12.52 2.38 -9.57
C ALA A 100 -12.40 2.31 -11.10
N GLU A 101 -12.77 3.40 -11.78
CA GLU A 101 -12.72 3.52 -13.25
C GLU A 101 -11.36 4.04 -13.78
N GLY A 102 -10.41 4.41 -12.90
CA GLY A 102 -9.21 5.18 -13.27
C GLY A 102 -9.55 6.66 -13.53
N TYR A 103 -8.54 7.55 -13.52
CA TYR A 103 -8.79 8.90 -14.02
C TYR A 103 -8.97 8.83 -15.55
N PRO A 104 -9.98 9.51 -16.13
CA PRO A 104 -10.13 9.55 -17.58
C PRO A 104 -8.82 10.03 -18.22
N GLU A 105 -8.31 9.25 -19.18
CA GLU A 105 -7.23 9.69 -20.06
C GLU A 105 -7.81 10.82 -20.93
N TYR A 106 -7.53 12.08 -20.57
CA TYR A 106 -7.90 13.25 -21.38
C TYR A 106 -7.00 13.38 -22.61
#